data_AF-A0A1R0KP17-F1
#
_entry.id   AF-A0A1R0KP17-F1
#
_cell.length_a   1.000
_cell.length_b   1.000
_cell.length_c   1.000
_cell.angle_alpha   90.00
_cell.angle_beta   90.00
_cell.angle_gamma   90.00
#
_symmetry.space_group_name_H-M   'P 1'
#
loop_
_entity.id
_entity.type
_entity.pdbx_description
1 polymer ?
#
loop_
_entity_poly.entity_id
_entity_poly.type
_entity_poly.pdbx_seq_one_letter_code
_entity_poly.pdbx_strand_id
1 'polypeptide(L)'
;MTTIEGTGAPATEPAPAPVAIVGDFYDKTAEMPLRDIATRIREDLVDVQDDDMIHADAEFAVAADESGPQNQIHITISGLPHSDHGTADAPSMDVTRDVFRSAFVLASHYNTFVSAPYRLRYLVVIQAVHDSGIVYAEGVGAIGLWGTLSQPEPAEAPSDTR
;
A
#
# COMPACT_ATOMS: atom_id res chain seq x y z
N MET A 1 4.18 -65.52 21.64
CA MET A 1 4.87 -64.23 21.88
C MET A 1 4.97 -63.58 20.50
N THR A 2 4.12 -62.61 20.21
CA THR A 2 4.04 -61.99 18.87
C THR A 2 4.32 -60.51 19.05
N THR A 3 5.45 -60.05 18.55
CA THR A 3 5.93 -58.66 18.67
C THR A 3 5.13 -57.77 17.72
N ILE A 4 4.53 -56.71 18.25
CA ILE A 4 3.84 -55.67 17.47
C ILE A 4 4.91 -54.69 16.99
N GLU A 5 5.12 -54.60 15.68
CA GLU A 5 5.93 -53.54 15.08
C GLU A 5 5.19 -52.20 15.27
N GLY A 6 5.80 -51.29 16.01
CA GLY A 6 5.32 -49.93 16.17
C GLY A 6 5.54 -49.15 14.89
N THR A 7 4.46 -48.82 14.19
CA THR A 7 4.44 -47.84 13.11
C THR A 7 4.86 -46.49 13.67
N GLY A 8 6.13 -46.12 13.48
CA GLY A 8 6.62 -44.80 13.83
C GLY A 8 5.84 -43.75 13.05
N ALA A 9 5.16 -42.85 13.77
CA ALA A 9 4.51 -41.69 13.17
C ALA A 9 5.57 -40.89 12.39
N PRO A 10 5.26 -40.40 11.17
CA PRO A 10 6.18 -39.54 10.45
C PRO A 10 6.48 -38.32 11.31
N ALA A 11 7.76 -38.05 11.55
CA ALA A 11 8.20 -36.85 12.22
C ALA A 11 7.63 -35.65 11.45
N THR A 12 6.70 -34.92 12.07
CA THR A 12 6.20 -33.68 11.50
C THR A 12 7.39 -32.73 11.42
N GLU A 13 7.79 -32.40 10.19
CA GLU A 13 8.81 -31.40 9.94
C GLU A 13 8.41 -30.11 10.68
N PRO A 14 9.30 -29.51 11.49
CA PRO A 14 8.94 -28.32 12.24
C PRO A 14 8.48 -27.24 11.27
N ALA A 15 7.33 -26.63 11.56
CA ALA A 15 6.81 -25.55 10.73
C ALA A 15 7.89 -24.47 10.56
N PRO A 16 8.09 -23.93 9.34
CA PRO A 16 9.09 -22.91 9.09
C PRO A 16 8.87 -21.72 10.01
N ALA A 17 9.97 -21.15 10.51
CA ALA A 17 9.92 -19.99 11.39
C ALA A 17 9.21 -18.81 10.69
N PRO A 18 8.39 -18.03 11.40
CA PRO A 18 7.77 -16.83 10.83
C PRO A 18 8.82 -15.87 10.29
N VAL A 19 8.56 -15.33 9.09
CA VAL A 19 9.35 -14.25 8.49
C VAL A 19 8.74 -12.93 8.94
N ALA A 20 9.59 -12.00 9.38
CA ALA A 20 9.19 -10.64 9.73
C ALA A 20 9.91 -9.62 8.83
N ILE A 21 9.17 -8.64 8.33
CA ILE A 21 9.70 -7.47 7.62
C ILE A 21 9.30 -6.24 8.43
N VAL A 22 10.28 -5.50 8.93
CA VAL A 22 10.08 -4.39 9.84
C VAL A 22 10.61 -3.13 9.17
N GLY A 23 9.79 -2.07 9.12
CA GLY A 23 10.21 -0.76 8.63
C GLY A 23 11.20 -0.09 9.58
N ASP A 24 12.09 0.72 9.04
CA ASP A 24 13.23 1.31 9.78
C ASP A 24 12.83 2.18 11.00
N PHE A 25 11.61 2.71 10.99
CA PHE A 25 11.07 3.56 12.06
C PHE A 25 10.00 2.87 12.91
N TYR A 26 9.72 1.59 12.65
CA TYR A 26 8.68 0.86 13.39
C TYR A 26 8.97 0.84 14.89
N ASP A 27 10.15 0.43 15.34
CA ASP A 27 10.46 0.30 16.77
C ASP A 27 10.27 1.61 17.54
N LYS A 28 10.63 2.74 16.92
CA LYS A 28 10.49 4.09 17.49
C LYS A 28 9.05 4.60 17.50
N THR A 29 8.17 3.97 16.73
CA THR A 29 6.78 4.38 16.55
C THR A 29 5.79 3.29 16.95
N ALA A 30 6.22 2.15 17.50
CA ALA A 30 5.37 0.98 17.70
C ALA A 30 4.13 1.26 18.57
N GLU A 31 4.27 2.15 19.55
CA GLU A 31 3.19 2.58 20.46
C GLU A 31 2.41 3.80 19.97
N MET A 32 2.82 4.38 18.84
CA MET A 32 2.20 5.57 18.27
C MET A 32 0.83 5.24 17.65
N PRO A 33 -0.21 6.05 17.89
CA PRO A 33 -1.48 5.95 17.18
C PRO A 33 -1.32 6.07 15.67
N LEU A 34 -2.15 5.37 14.89
CA LEU A 34 -2.03 5.42 13.42
C LEU A 34 -2.26 6.80 12.84
N ARG A 35 -3.11 7.62 13.47
CA ARG A 35 -3.30 9.02 13.09
C ARG A 35 -1.99 9.83 13.15
N ASP A 36 -1.17 9.58 14.16
CA ASP A 36 0.08 10.30 14.34
C ASP A 36 1.14 9.79 13.35
N ILE A 37 1.09 8.51 13.00
CA ILE A 37 1.88 7.95 11.89
C ILE A 37 1.47 8.55 10.55
N ALA A 38 0.17 8.67 10.27
CA ALA A 38 -0.33 9.33 9.05
C ALA A 38 0.21 10.77 8.95
N THR A 39 0.26 11.48 10.08
CA THR A 39 0.84 12.82 10.17
C THR A 39 2.33 12.81 9.83
N ARG A 40 3.11 11.89 10.41
CA ARG A 40 4.54 11.75 10.10
C ARG A 40 4.83 11.35 8.65
N ILE A 41 4.04 10.42 8.09
CA ILE A 41 4.18 10.04 6.68
C ILE A 41 3.96 11.24 5.77
N ARG A 42 2.97 12.10 6.10
CA ARG A 42 2.75 13.35 5.36
C ARG A 42 3.94 14.31 5.50
N GLU A 43 4.48 14.47 6.71
CA GLU A 43 5.67 15.30 6.95
C GLU A 43 6.86 14.81 6.12
N ASP A 44 7.18 13.50 6.18
CA ASP A 44 8.26 12.91 5.39
C ASP A 44 8.04 13.06 3.88
N LEU A 45 6.80 12.95 3.41
CA LEU A 45 6.46 13.16 2.00
C LEU A 45 6.75 14.59 1.53
N VAL A 46 6.42 15.57 2.37
CA VAL A 46 6.69 16.99 2.09
C VAL A 46 8.19 17.26 2.18
N ASP A 47 8.88 16.75 3.18
CA ASP A 47 10.33 16.92 3.33
C ASP A 47 11.09 16.35 2.11
N VAL A 48 10.72 15.15 1.65
CA VAL A 48 11.32 14.52 0.47
C VAL A 48 10.94 15.24 -0.83
N GLN A 49 9.76 15.85 -0.89
CA GLN A 49 9.39 16.74 -2.00
C GLN A 49 10.22 18.03 -2.00
N ASP A 50 10.44 18.66 -0.86
CA ASP A 50 11.26 19.86 -0.70
C ASP A 50 12.74 19.60 -1.07
N ASP A 51 13.20 18.35 -0.98
CA ASP A 51 14.51 17.88 -1.45
C ASP A 51 14.54 17.54 -2.97
N ASP A 52 13.51 17.93 -3.73
CA ASP A 52 13.35 17.67 -5.18
C ASP A 52 13.34 16.16 -5.55
N MET A 53 13.09 15.26 -4.59
CA MET A 53 13.08 13.81 -4.83
C MET A 53 11.71 13.28 -5.28
N ILE A 54 10.66 14.07 -5.11
CA ILE A 54 9.28 13.79 -5.55
C ILE A 54 8.83 14.96 -6.43
N HIS A 55 7.90 14.71 -7.36
CA HIS A 55 7.38 15.74 -8.25
C HIS A 55 6.84 16.95 -7.46
N ALA A 56 7.30 18.15 -7.80
CA ALA A 56 7.02 19.37 -7.03
C ALA A 56 5.52 19.74 -6.98
N ASP A 57 4.77 19.42 -8.03
CA ASP A 57 3.31 19.69 -8.07
C ASP A 57 2.47 18.64 -7.33
N ALA A 58 3.08 17.59 -6.77
CA ALA A 58 2.34 16.56 -6.04
C ALA A 58 1.82 17.11 -4.71
N GLU A 59 0.52 17.05 -4.49
CA GLU A 59 -0.06 17.43 -3.20
C GLU A 59 -0.50 16.18 -2.43
N PHE A 60 -0.12 16.10 -1.15
CA PHE A 60 -0.38 14.92 -0.31
C PHE A 60 -1.40 15.18 0.79
N ALA A 61 -2.46 14.37 0.79
CA ALA A 61 -3.32 14.19 1.96
C ALA A 61 -3.15 12.76 2.49
N VAL A 62 -2.89 12.62 3.79
CA VAL A 62 -2.67 11.32 4.44
C VAL A 62 -3.62 11.17 5.62
N ALA A 63 -4.32 10.04 5.68
CA ALA A 63 -5.30 9.74 6.72
C ALA A 63 -5.18 8.30 7.20
N ALA A 64 -5.42 8.08 8.49
CA ALA A 64 -5.55 6.74 9.05
C ALA A 64 -7.03 6.31 9.06
N ASP A 65 -7.28 5.05 8.71
CA ASP A 65 -8.58 4.41 8.78
C ASP A 65 -8.47 3.11 9.59
N GLU A 66 -9.11 3.12 10.76
CA GLU A 66 -9.16 2.01 11.72
C GLU A 66 -10.58 1.42 11.80
N SER A 67 -11.46 1.74 10.85
CA SER A 67 -12.85 1.29 10.85
C SER A 67 -13.03 -0.16 10.39
N GLY A 68 -12.07 -0.66 9.60
CA GLY A 68 -12.11 -1.99 8.99
C GLY A 68 -11.40 -3.09 9.80
N PRO A 69 -11.44 -4.34 9.31
CA PRO A 69 -10.75 -5.48 9.94
C PRO A 69 -9.21 -5.39 9.85
N GLN A 70 -8.71 -4.60 8.92
CA GLN A 70 -7.30 -4.29 8.75
C GLN A 70 -7.18 -2.78 8.72
N ASN A 71 -6.35 -2.23 9.60
CA ASN A 71 -6.06 -0.80 9.61
C ASN A 71 -5.44 -0.38 8.26
N GLN A 72 -5.70 0.86 7.84
CA GLN A 72 -5.21 1.40 6.58
C GLN A 72 -4.65 2.81 6.78
N ILE A 73 -3.64 3.15 5.98
CA ILE A 73 -3.18 4.52 5.75
C ILE A 73 -3.54 4.86 4.32
N HIS A 74 -4.45 5.82 4.16
CA HIS A 74 -4.87 6.36 2.87
C HIS A 74 -4.00 7.56 2.52
N ILE A 75 -3.36 7.52 1.36
CA ILE A 75 -2.56 8.60 0.77
C ILE A 75 -3.26 9.04 -0.51
N THR A 76 -3.82 10.23 -0.51
CA THR A 76 -4.37 10.87 -1.70
C THR A 76 -3.35 11.82 -2.28
N ILE A 77 -3.13 11.72 -3.60
CA ILE A 77 -2.18 12.51 -4.36
C ILE A 77 -2.94 13.31 -5.41
N SER A 78 -2.81 14.63 -5.40
CA SER A 78 -3.33 15.54 -6.43
C SER A 78 -2.21 16.35 -7.09
N GLY A 79 -2.54 17.14 -8.11
CA GLY A 79 -1.60 18.06 -8.77
C GLY A 79 -0.57 17.43 -9.70
N LEU A 80 -0.55 16.10 -9.83
CA LEU A 80 0.32 15.42 -10.79
C LEU A 80 -0.12 15.70 -12.24
N PRO A 81 0.84 15.86 -13.17
CA PRO A 81 0.51 16.04 -14.58
C PRO A 81 -0.23 14.80 -15.10
N HIS A 82 -1.45 15.00 -15.58
CA HIS A 82 -2.28 13.97 -16.21
C HIS A 82 -2.86 14.50 -17.51
N SER A 83 -2.99 13.64 -18.53
CA SER A 83 -3.66 14.02 -19.77
C SER A 83 -5.18 13.99 -19.54
N ASP A 84 -5.84 15.16 -19.60
CA ASP A 84 -7.31 15.33 -19.49
C ASP A 84 -8.12 14.64 -20.61
N HIS A 85 -7.46 13.85 -21.47
CA HIS A 85 -8.01 13.27 -22.68
C HIS A 85 -7.85 11.75 -22.72
N GLY A 86 -8.28 11.05 -21.66
CA GLY A 86 -8.63 9.61 -21.70
C GLY A 86 -7.49 8.62 -21.97
N THR A 87 -6.31 9.11 -22.33
CA THR A 87 -5.06 8.37 -22.42
C THR A 87 -4.02 9.24 -21.76
N ALA A 88 -3.74 8.99 -20.48
CA ALA A 88 -2.55 9.50 -19.83
C ALA A 88 -1.35 9.17 -20.74
N ASP A 89 -0.68 10.19 -21.30
CA ASP A 89 0.52 9.95 -22.12
C ASP A 89 1.52 9.17 -21.24
N ALA A 90 2.23 8.19 -21.80
CA ALA A 90 3.14 7.32 -21.03
C ALA A 90 4.04 8.06 -20.01
N PRO A 91 4.58 9.27 -20.30
CA PRO A 91 5.34 10.05 -19.31
C PRO A 91 4.56 10.42 -18.03
N SER A 92 3.25 10.69 -18.12
CA SER A 92 2.39 11.01 -16.97
C SER A 92 2.14 9.81 -16.06
N MET A 93 2.09 8.61 -16.64
CA MET A 93 1.97 7.36 -15.88
C MET A 93 3.28 6.98 -15.19
N ASP A 94 4.43 7.29 -15.80
CA ASP A 94 5.74 7.10 -15.18
C ASP A 94 5.91 8.01 -13.95
N VAL A 95 5.55 9.30 -14.07
CA VAL A 95 5.55 10.24 -12.93
C VAL A 95 4.62 9.74 -11.81
N THR A 96 3.38 9.35 -12.15
CA THR A 96 2.43 8.84 -11.16
C THR A 96 2.98 7.59 -10.46
N ARG A 97 3.59 6.66 -11.21
CA ARG A 97 4.19 5.44 -10.65
C ARG A 97 5.36 5.75 -9.72
N ASP A 98 6.24 6.69 -10.07
CA ASP A 98 7.40 7.05 -9.26
C ASP A 98 6.99 7.72 -7.95
N VAL A 99 5.97 8.59 -7.99
CA VAL A 99 5.40 9.22 -6.78
C VAL A 99 4.71 8.17 -5.91
N PHE A 100 3.94 7.24 -6.50
CA PHE A 100 3.32 6.12 -5.77
C PHE A 100 4.36 5.27 -5.05
N ARG A 101 5.47 4.94 -5.74
CA ARG A 101 6.55 4.15 -5.16
C ARG A 101 7.19 4.88 -3.99
N SER A 102 7.46 6.17 -4.12
CA SER A 102 8.07 6.98 -3.07
C SER A 102 7.17 7.06 -1.84
N ALA A 103 5.88 7.36 -2.04
CA ALA A 103 4.90 7.38 -0.96
C ALA A 103 4.74 6.02 -0.26
N PHE A 104 4.73 4.94 -1.03
CA PHE A 104 4.67 3.59 -0.47
C PHE A 104 5.91 3.22 0.34
N VAL A 105 7.10 3.55 -0.15
CA VAL A 105 8.37 3.28 0.56
C VAL A 105 8.40 4.05 1.88
N LEU A 106 8.06 5.35 1.84
CA LEU A 106 8.00 6.18 3.04
C LEU A 106 7.01 5.64 4.07
N ALA A 107 5.79 5.33 3.63
CA ALA A 107 4.79 4.70 4.50
C ALA A 107 5.25 3.33 5.03
N SER A 108 6.08 2.59 4.30
CA SER A 108 6.59 1.29 4.74
C SER A 108 7.60 1.40 5.89
N HIS A 109 8.34 2.50 6.04
CA HIS A 109 9.27 2.65 7.17
C HIS A 109 8.59 2.60 8.55
N TYR A 110 7.29 2.88 8.63
CA TYR A 110 6.51 2.85 9.88
C TYR A 110 5.71 1.55 10.09
N ASN A 111 5.80 0.62 9.14
CA ASN A 111 4.98 -0.58 9.08
C ASN A 111 5.75 -1.82 9.59
N THR A 112 5.01 -2.90 9.89
CA THR A 112 5.59 -4.21 10.19
C THR A 112 4.71 -5.30 9.61
N PHE A 113 5.33 -6.34 9.08
CA PHE A 113 4.69 -7.54 8.55
C PHE A 113 5.28 -8.78 9.23
N VAL A 114 4.43 -9.71 9.65
CA VAL A 114 4.80 -11.04 10.15
C VAL A 114 4.01 -12.10 9.37
N SER A 115 4.69 -13.10 8.82
CA SER A 115 4.08 -14.09 7.92
C SER A 115 3.22 -15.14 8.63
N ALA A 116 3.48 -15.42 9.91
CA ALA A 116 2.77 -16.42 10.69
C ALA A 116 2.77 -16.10 12.20
N PRO A 117 1.60 -15.83 12.83
CA PRO A 117 0.33 -15.56 12.16
C PRO A 117 0.46 -14.32 11.26
N TYR A 118 -0.31 -14.28 10.16
CA TYR A 118 -0.32 -13.13 9.26
C TYR A 118 -0.75 -11.88 10.04
N ARG A 119 0.20 -10.96 10.26
CA ARG A 119 -0.04 -9.71 10.99
C ARG A 119 0.64 -8.57 10.25
N LEU A 120 -0.14 -7.52 10.01
CA LEU A 120 0.30 -6.29 9.39
C LEU A 120 -0.19 -5.12 10.24
N ARG A 121 0.65 -4.11 10.45
CA ARG A 121 0.24 -2.93 11.22
C ARG A 121 -0.87 -2.17 10.51
N TYR A 122 -0.69 -1.92 9.22
CA TYR A 122 -1.69 -1.31 8.33
C TYR A 122 -1.39 -1.63 6.87
N LEU A 123 -2.43 -1.58 6.02
CA LEU A 123 -2.29 -1.48 4.57
C LEU A 123 -2.01 -0.03 4.17
N VAL A 124 -1.28 0.17 3.09
CA VAL A 124 -1.10 1.47 2.44
C VAL A 124 -2.01 1.49 1.22
N VAL A 125 -2.94 2.44 1.17
CA VAL A 125 -3.81 2.70 0.03
C VAL A 125 -3.38 4.03 -0.56
N ILE A 126 -3.06 4.07 -1.85
CA ILE A 126 -2.60 5.27 -2.54
C ILE A 126 -3.52 5.53 -3.71
N GLN A 127 -4.06 6.74 -3.79
CA GLN A 127 -4.95 7.17 -4.86
C GLN A 127 -4.43 8.46 -5.49
N ALA A 128 -4.34 8.47 -6.81
CA ALA A 128 -4.11 9.69 -7.59
C ALA A 128 -5.46 10.22 -8.07
N VAL A 129 -5.73 11.50 -7.82
CA VAL A 129 -7.00 12.14 -8.14
C VAL A 129 -6.80 13.33 -9.06
N HIS A 130 -7.76 13.51 -9.97
CA HIS A 130 -7.92 14.76 -10.71
C HIS A 130 -8.39 15.88 -9.76
N ASP A 131 -8.25 17.15 -10.18
CA ASP A 131 -8.82 18.31 -9.47
C ASP A 131 -10.34 18.20 -9.26
N SER A 132 -11.03 17.42 -10.11
CA SER A 132 -12.45 17.09 -9.97
C SER A 132 -12.77 16.11 -8.84
N GLY A 133 -11.75 15.53 -8.19
CA GLY A 133 -11.86 14.49 -7.17
C GLY A 133 -12.01 13.07 -7.72
N ILE A 134 -11.98 12.89 -9.05
CA ILE A 134 -12.08 11.55 -9.68
C ILE A 134 -10.72 10.85 -9.57
N VAL A 135 -10.72 9.63 -9.01
CA VAL A 135 -9.55 8.76 -8.96
C VAL A 135 -9.22 8.26 -10.36
N TYR A 136 -7.97 8.46 -10.81
CA TYR A 136 -7.47 7.98 -12.10
C TYR A 136 -6.40 6.89 -11.97
N ALA A 137 -5.81 6.74 -10.79
CA ALA A 137 -4.90 5.64 -10.48
C ALA A 137 -5.01 5.25 -9.00
N GLU A 138 -4.91 3.95 -8.72
CA GLU A 138 -4.99 3.41 -7.36
C GLU A 138 -3.98 2.26 -7.16
N GLY A 139 -3.38 2.21 -5.98
CA GLY A 139 -2.46 1.18 -5.56
C GLY A 139 -2.72 0.80 -4.11
N VAL A 140 -2.65 -0.50 -3.81
CA VAL A 140 -2.78 -0.99 -2.45
C VAL A 140 -1.63 -1.94 -2.17
N GLY A 141 -0.96 -1.74 -1.04
CA GLY A 141 0.21 -2.51 -0.68
C GLY A 141 0.40 -2.66 0.82
N ALA A 142 1.25 -3.60 1.17
CA ALA A 142 1.78 -3.81 2.51
C ALA A 142 3.29 -3.94 2.40
N ILE A 143 4.07 -3.65 3.45
CA ILE A 143 5.52 -3.87 3.38
C ILE A 143 5.81 -5.32 2.94
N GLY A 144 6.50 -5.49 1.80
CA GLY A 144 6.74 -6.80 1.17
C GLY A 144 5.72 -7.26 0.11
N LEU A 145 4.66 -6.49 -0.18
CA LEU A 145 3.65 -6.72 -1.23
C LEU A 145 3.26 -5.39 -1.88
N TRP A 146 3.68 -5.16 -3.13
CA TRP A 146 3.18 -4.07 -3.97
C TRP A 146 2.41 -4.65 -5.16
N GLY A 147 1.19 -4.18 -5.40
CA GLY A 147 0.35 -4.61 -6.53
C GLY A 147 -0.55 -3.48 -7.02
N THR A 148 -0.91 -3.51 -8.31
CA THR A 148 -1.93 -2.64 -8.91
C THR A 148 -3.29 -3.29 -8.78
N LEU A 149 -4.29 -2.58 -8.23
CA LEU A 149 -5.68 -3.01 -8.34
C LEU A 149 -6.20 -2.62 -9.72
N SER A 150 -6.60 -3.59 -10.53
CA SER A 150 -7.30 -3.30 -11.79
C SER A 150 -8.63 -2.63 -11.46
N GLN A 151 -8.88 -1.43 -11.98
CA GLN A 151 -10.20 -0.83 -11.94
C GLN A 151 -11.22 -1.75 -12.62
N PRO A 152 -12.44 -1.92 -12.07
CA PRO A 152 -13.51 -2.59 -12.79
C PRO A 152 -13.80 -1.80 -14.08
N GLU A 153 -13.82 -2.50 -15.23
CA GLU A 153 -14.25 -1.90 -16.49
C GLU A 153 -15.63 -1.25 -16.32
N PRO A 154 -15.85 -0.03 -16.85
CA PRO A 154 -17.17 0.58 -16.86
C PRO A 154 -18.16 -0.38 -17.53
N ALA A 155 -19.24 -0.71 -16.82
CA ALA A 155 -20.29 -1.54 -17.39
C ALA A 155 -20.81 -0.88 -18.66
N GLU A 156 -20.66 -1.58 -19.79
CA GLU A 156 -21.19 -1.18 -21.09
C GLU A 156 -22.70 -0.97 -20.94
N ALA A 157 -23.17 0.26 -21.14
CA ALA A 157 -24.60 0.55 -21.12
C ALA A 157 -25.28 -0.27 -22.23
N PRO A 158 -26.43 -0.91 -21.96
CA PRO A 158 -27.10 -1.73 -22.96
C PRO A 158 -27.43 -0.85 -24.18
N SER A 159 -26.91 -1.25 -25.34
CA SER A 159 -27.23 -0.64 -26.61
C SER A 159 -28.71 -0.89 -26.91
N ASP A 160 -29.55 0.11 -26.65
CA ASP A 160 -30.94 0.13 -27.10
C ASP A 160 -30.95 0.07 -28.63
N THR A 161 -31.23 -1.12 -29.16
CA THR A 161 -31.41 -1.33 -30.59
C THR A 161 -32.88 -1.06 -30.90
N ARG A 162 -33.13 -0.01 -31.68
CA ARG A 162 -34.45 0.35 -32.20
C ARG A 162 -34.60 -0.10 -33.64
#